data_AF-A0A1G0YIM2-F1
#
_entry.id   AF-A0A1G0YIM2-F1
#
_cell.length_a   1.000
_cell.length_b   1.000
_cell.length_c   1.000
_cell.angle_alpha   90.00
_cell.angle_beta   90.00
_cell.angle_gamma   90.00
#
_symmetry.space_group_name_H-M   'P 1'
#
loop_
_entity.id
_entity.type
_entity.pdbx_description
1 polymer ?
#
loop_
_entity_poly.entity_id
_entity_poly.type
_entity_poly.pdbx_seq_one_letter_code
_entity_poly.pdbx_strand_id
1 'polypeptide(L)'
;MSNVALHKKLEEEKNVRNPKAITDGDFTNYGPQDGYSAIKFPGYFTIDLEECHKIFCIRFLLWDGKETVLLREPRAYKYSLLISEDNITWKVLHNTDQGVKGWQEFKIPDGIKLRYIRVFALHNTACSEFHIVELEAYDDIENLPPLNKAPTTTITVNNSNIPLQTDAPLPIQKKFNEVISKLNDVKAHGVMDNKLIDELIGDMQIASNDARDIEQVYEAINRRIIGPIHHELKRSSKISKWSFWIGVISLFFAIILKYC
;
A
#
# COMPACT_ATOMS: atom_id res chain seq x y z
N MET A 1 -11.38 23.52 12.79
CA MET A 1 -12.04 22.40 12.14
C MET A 1 -11.76 22.49 10.67
N SER A 2 -10.79 21.72 10.20
CA SER A 2 -10.45 21.70 8.78
C SER A 2 -10.21 20.26 8.37
N ASN A 3 -10.77 19.86 7.23
CA ASN A 3 -10.15 18.77 6.48
C ASN A 3 -8.75 19.28 6.10
N VAL A 4 -7.72 18.88 6.83
CA VAL A 4 -6.34 19.38 6.61
C VAL A 4 -5.70 18.76 5.38
N ALA A 5 -6.29 17.68 4.83
CA ALA A 5 -5.87 17.09 3.57
C ALA A 5 -6.44 17.82 2.35
N LEU A 6 -7.42 18.72 2.52
CA LEU A 6 -8.06 19.42 1.41
C LEU A 6 -7.05 20.21 0.57
N HIS A 7 -7.06 19.95 -0.74
CA HIS A 7 -6.18 20.49 -1.77
C HIS A 7 -4.69 20.23 -1.57
N LYS A 8 -4.33 19.29 -0.69
CA LYS A 8 -2.95 18.87 -0.47
C LYS A 8 -2.47 18.00 -1.62
N LYS A 9 -1.17 18.08 -1.89
CA LYS A 9 -0.54 17.42 -3.04
C LYS A 9 -0.14 15.99 -2.72
N LEU A 10 0.01 15.21 -3.78
CA LEU A 10 0.64 13.90 -3.72
C LEU A 10 2.13 14.00 -4.03
N GLU A 11 2.96 13.24 -3.32
CA GLU A 11 4.38 13.11 -3.66
C GLU A 11 4.55 12.44 -5.04
N GLU A 12 3.68 11.47 -5.37
CA GLU A 12 3.75 10.70 -6.60
C GLU A 12 2.89 11.25 -7.76
N GLU A 13 2.58 12.56 -7.79
CA GLU A 13 1.67 13.19 -8.78
C GLU A 13 1.86 12.71 -10.23
N LYS A 14 3.11 12.54 -10.69
CA LYS A 14 3.42 12.13 -12.08
C LYS A 14 2.99 10.69 -12.41
N ASN A 15 2.90 9.84 -11.40
CA ASN A 15 2.54 8.42 -11.54
C ASN A 15 1.04 8.17 -11.27
N VAL A 16 0.32 9.21 -10.87
CA VAL A 16 -1.08 9.14 -10.49
C VAL A 16 -1.93 9.83 -11.55
N ARG A 17 -2.92 9.11 -12.07
CA ARG A 17 -3.94 9.71 -12.93
C ARG A 17 -4.92 10.50 -12.08
N ASN A 18 -5.25 11.71 -12.55
CA ASN A 18 -6.10 12.67 -11.85
C ASN A 18 -5.71 12.86 -10.36
N PRO A 19 -4.47 13.28 -10.06
CA PRO A 19 -3.95 13.28 -8.69
C PRO A 19 -4.64 14.26 -7.74
N LYS A 20 -5.41 15.22 -8.27
CA LYS A 20 -6.12 16.20 -7.47
C LYS A 20 -7.42 15.67 -6.87
N ALA A 21 -8.05 14.68 -7.53
CA ALA A 21 -9.34 14.16 -7.10
C ALA A 21 -9.31 13.60 -5.67
N ILE A 22 -8.22 12.95 -5.26
CA ILE A 22 -8.10 12.38 -3.92
C ILE A 22 -8.22 13.38 -2.77
N THR A 23 -8.08 14.68 -3.03
CA THR A 23 -8.09 15.72 -1.99
C THR A 23 -8.87 16.96 -2.43
N ASP A 24 -9.73 16.88 -3.45
CA ASP A 24 -10.45 18.05 -3.96
C ASP A 24 -11.74 18.37 -3.20
N GLY A 25 -12.16 17.49 -2.29
CA GLY A 25 -13.39 17.64 -1.52
C GLY A 25 -14.65 17.16 -2.25
N ASP A 26 -14.54 16.62 -3.47
CA ASP A 26 -15.65 16.10 -4.25
C ASP A 26 -15.72 14.57 -4.20
N PHE A 27 -16.37 14.06 -3.17
CA PHE A 27 -16.72 12.63 -3.07
C PHE A 27 -18.04 12.26 -3.76
N THR A 28 -18.63 13.19 -4.55
CA THR A 28 -19.89 12.99 -5.28
C THR A 28 -19.68 12.70 -6.75
N ASN A 29 -18.58 13.18 -7.35
CA ASN A 29 -18.19 12.76 -8.69
C ASN A 29 -17.70 11.31 -8.66
N TYR A 30 -18.54 10.39 -9.12
CA TYR A 30 -18.26 8.95 -9.15
C TYR A 30 -18.01 8.42 -10.57
N GLY A 31 -17.71 9.32 -11.51
CA GLY A 31 -17.49 9.01 -12.92
C GLY A 31 -16.33 8.02 -13.14
N PRO A 32 -16.43 7.08 -14.10
CA PRO A 32 -15.40 6.07 -14.36
C PRO A 32 -14.10 6.64 -14.98
N GLN A 33 -14.09 7.92 -15.39
CA GLN A 33 -12.94 8.53 -16.06
C GLN A 33 -12.25 9.59 -15.20
N ASP A 34 -13.02 10.34 -14.41
CA ASP A 34 -12.59 11.55 -13.72
C ASP A 34 -12.93 11.56 -12.22
N GLY A 35 -13.86 10.72 -11.75
CA GLY A 35 -14.30 10.71 -10.34
C GLY A 35 -13.35 10.04 -9.34
N TYR A 36 -12.06 9.89 -9.68
CA TYR A 36 -11.07 9.32 -8.75
C TYR A 36 -9.63 9.56 -9.21
N SER A 37 -8.71 9.55 -8.24
CA SER A 37 -7.29 9.36 -8.48
C SER A 37 -6.96 7.88 -8.66
N ALA A 38 -6.06 7.57 -9.59
CA ALA A 38 -5.68 6.18 -9.90
C ALA A 38 -4.17 5.98 -10.01
N ILE A 39 -3.69 4.87 -9.45
CA ILE A 39 -2.30 4.41 -9.60
C ILE A 39 -2.28 2.92 -9.92
N LYS A 40 -1.30 2.45 -10.69
CA LYS A 40 -1.06 1.00 -10.83
C LYS A 40 -0.63 0.42 -9.48
N PHE A 41 -1.21 -0.72 -9.07
CA PHE A 41 -0.73 -1.42 -7.88
C PHE A 41 0.30 -2.50 -8.25
N PRO A 42 1.28 -2.78 -7.36
CA PRO A 42 1.54 -2.08 -6.10
C PRO A 42 2.04 -0.63 -6.32
N GLY A 43 1.56 0.31 -5.50
CA GLY A 43 1.88 1.74 -5.61
C GLY A 43 1.37 2.54 -4.42
N TYR A 44 1.76 3.79 -4.26
CA TYR A 44 1.42 4.62 -3.11
C TYR A 44 0.66 5.89 -3.50
N PHE A 45 -0.26 6.30 -2.64
CA PHE A 45 -0.74 7.68 -2.57
C PHE A 45 -0.19 8.28 -1.30
N THR A 46 0.85 9.12 -1.39
CA THR A 46 1.41 9.83 -0.25
C THR A 46 0.97 11.28 -0.28
N ILE A 47 0.14 11.68 0.69
CA ILE A 47 -0.31 13.07 0.86
C ILE A 47 0.62 13.76 1.86
N ASP A 48 1.21 14.89 1.44
CA ASP A 48 1.93 15.81 2.34
C ASP A 48 0.96 16.88 2.86
N LEU A 49 0.71 16.90 4.17
CA LEU A 49 -0.10 17.95 4.81
C LEU A 49 0.64 19.29 4.94
N GLU A 50 1.91 19.36 4.52
CA GLU A 50 2.85 20.49 4.56
C GLU A 50 3.39 20.81 5.97
N GLU A 51 2.61 20.54 7.01
CA GLU A 51 3.02 20.66 8.41
C GLU A 51 2.49 19.50 9.27
N CYS A 52 2.99 19.39 10.50
CA CYS A 52 2.52 18.38 11.43
C CYS A 52 1.19 18.80 12.06
N HIS A 53 0.17 17.96 11.92
CA HIS A 53 -1.13 18.13 12.56
C HIS A 53 -1.38 17.02 13.59
N LYS A 54 -2.15 17.34 14.63
CA LYS A 54 -2.74 16.32 15.50
C LYS A 54 -4.05 15.86 14.88
N ILE A 55 -4.05 14.68 14.29
CA ILE A 55 -5.17 14.10 13.54
C ILE A 55 -5.98 13.16 14.44
N PHE A 56 -7.30 13.30 14.42
CA PHE A 56 -8.22 12.44 15.16
C PHE A 56 -9.05 11.53 14.26
N CYS A 57 -9.17 11.85 12.98
CA CYS A 57 -9.87 11.00 12.02
C CYS A 57 -9.20 11.05 10.67
N ILE A 58 -9.00 9.88 10.06
CA ILE A 58 -8.65 9.72 8.65
C ILE A 58 -9.77 8.94 8.00
N ARG A 59 -10.27 9.40 6.86
CA ARG A 59 -11.27 8.67 6.08
C ARG A 59 -10.98 8.78 4.60
N PHE A 60 -11.29 7.74 3.85
CA PHE A 60 -11.18 7.79 2.40
C PHE A 60 -12.19 6.87 1.72
N LEU A 61 -12.55 7.24 0.50
CA LEU A 61 -13.57 6.59 -0.30
C LEU A 61 -12.93 5.79 -1.43
N LEU A 62 -13.09 4.47 -1.39
CA LEU A 62 -12.66 3.58 -2.46
C LEU A 62 -13.74 3.49 -3.54
N TRP A 63 -13.35 3.69 -4.80
CA TRP A 63 -14.29 3.65 -5.93
C TRP A 63 -14.80 2.23 -6.20
N ASP A 64 -16.01 1.92 -5.75
CA ASP A 64 -16.58 0.58 -5.82
C ASP A 64 -17.41 0.31 -7.09
N GLY A 65 -17.56 1.33 -7.95
CA GLY A 65 -18.26 1.26 -9.23
C GLY A 65 -19.78 1.07 -9.13
N LYS A 66 -20.36 1.08 -7.92
CA LYS A 66 -21.78 0.70 -7.72
C LYS A 66 -22.80 1.66 -8.31
N GLU A 67 -22.45 2.93 -8.47
CA GLU A 67 -23.34 3.92 -9.10
C GLU A 67 -23.35 3.82 -10.63
N THR A 68 -22.45 3.00 -11.20
CA THR A 68 -22.45 2.73 -12.63
C THR A 68 -23.31 1.49 -12.91
N VAL A 69 -24.46 1.71 -13.53
CA VAL A 69 -25.46 0.66 -13.88
C VAL A 69 -24.87 -0.44 -14.78
N LEU A 70 -23.67 -0.24 -15.32
CA LEU A 70 -23.00 -1.12 -16.29
C LEU A 70 -21.97 -2.09 -15.68
N LEU A 71 -21.60 -1.95 -14.40
CA LEU A 71 -20.59 -2.83 -13.78
C LEU A 71 -21.25 -4.03 -13.09
N ARG A 72 -20.95 -5.23 -13.60
CA ARG A 72 -21.50 -6.51 -13.11
C ARG A 72 -20.92 -6.97 -11.76
N GLU A 73 -19.73 -6.51 -11.39
CA GLU A 73 -19.03 -6.92 -10.16
C GLU A 73 -18.49 -5.70 -9.40
N PRO A 74 -18.82 -5.51 -8.11
CA PRO A 74 -18.33 -4.40 -7.32
C PRO A 74 -16.83 -4.58 -7.04
N ARG A 75 -16.06 -3.52 -7.21
CA ARG A 75 -14.61 -3.56 -6.97
C ARG A 75 -14.30 -3.71 -5.50
N ALA A 76 -13.27 -4.46 -5.19
CA ALA A 76 -12.74 -4.61 -3.84
C ALA A 76 -11.22 -4.45 -3.86
N TYR A 77 -10.73 -3.80 -2.82
CA TYR A 77 -9.37 -3.29 -2.73
C TYR A 77 -8.68 -3.85 -1.49
N LYS A 78 -7.37 -4.05 -1.57
CA LYS A 78 -6.53 -4.27 -0.39
C LYS A 78 -5.55 -3.11 -0.27
N TYR A 79 -5.30 -2.62 0.94
CA TYR A 79 -4.34 -1.55 1.20
C TYR A 79 -3.67 -1.68 2.58
N SER A 80 -2.57 -0.96 2.76
CA SER A 80 -2.04 -0.61 4.08
C SER A 80 -2.14 0.91 4.25
N LEU A 81 -2.68 1.36 5.39
CA LEU A 81 -2.71 2.77 5.76
C LEU A 81 -1.53 3.04 6.69
N LEU A 82 -0.62 3.91 6.24
CA LEU A 82 0.56 4.31 6.98
C LEU A 82 0.55 5.81 7.23
N ILE A 83 1.23 6.22 8.30
CA ILE A 83 1.38 7.62 8.69
C ILE A 83 2.83 7.89 9.11
N SER A 84 3.29 9.13 8.93
CA SER A 84 4.65 9.54 9.26
C SER A 84 4.70 11.04 9.64
N GLU A 85 5.67 11.41 10.49
CA GLU A 85 6.02 12.81 10.76
C GLU A 85 7.12 13.34 9.82
N ASP A 86 7.95 12.46 9.24
CA ASP A 86 9.22 12.79 8.59
C ASP A 86 9.37 12.25 7.16
N ASN A 87 8.38 11.51 6.63
CA ASN A 87 8.40 10.81 5.34
C ASN A 87 9.44 9.65 5.24
N ILE A 88 10.13 9.33 6.35
CA ILE A 88 11.19 8.31 6.43
C ILE A 88 10.72 7.14 7.29
N THR A 89 10.19 7.47 8.47
CA THR A 89 9.75 6.53 9.49
C THR A 89 8.24 6.39 9.44
N TRP A 90 7.74 5.18 9.21
CA TRP A 90 6.32 4.92 9.00
C TRP A 90 5.74 4.06 10.11
N LYS A 91 4.56 4.45 10.61
CA LYS A 91 3.72 3.64 11.49
C LYS A 91 2.57 3.05 10.68
N VAL A 92 2.25 1.78 10.89
CA VAL A 92 1.17 1.10 10.18
C VAL A 92 -0.12 1.22 11.00
N LEU A 93 -1.02 2.09 10.55
CA LEU A 93 -2.28 2.35 11.21
C LEU A 93 -3.29 1.21 10.97
N HIS A 94 -3.29 0.63 9.76
CA HIS A 94 -4.13 -0.52 9.43
C HIS A 94 -3.63 -1.29 8.21
N ASN A 95 -3.87 -2.61 8.20
CA ASN A 95 -3.73 -3.48 7.04
C ASN A 95 -5.05 -4.19 6.75
N THR A 96 -5.46 -4.21 5.49
CA THR A 96 -6.63 -5.00 5.09
C THR A 96 -6.25 -6.47 4.92
N ASP A 97 -6.96 -7.38 5.58
CA ASP A 97 -6.80 -8.82 5.35
C ASP A 97 -7.57 -9.31 4.10
N GLN A 98 -8.74 -8.74 3.89
CA GLN A 98 -9.68 -9.07 2.80
C GLN A 98 -9.96 -7.84 1.93
N GLY A 99 -10.60 -8.06 0.78
CA GLY A 99 -10.99 -6.96 -0.11
C GLY A 99 -12.09 -6.10 0.51
N VAL A 100 -11.85 -4.79 0.59
CA VAL A 100 -12.79 -3.77 1.12
C VAL A 100 -13.17 -2.75 0.04
N LYS A 101 -14.19 -1.94 0.27
CA LYS A 101 -14.74 -0.99 -0.72
C LYS A 101 -15.53 0.14 -0.07
N GLY A 102 -15.83 1.20 -0.82
CA GLY A 102 -16.55 2.36 -0.28
C GLY A 102 -15.76 3.08 0.81
N TRP A 103 -16.46 3.80 1.69
CA TRP A 103 -15.85 4.57 2.77
C TRP A 103 -15.14 3.68 3.79
N GLN A 104 -13.90 4.07 4.08
CA GLN A 104 -13.07 3.55 5.16
C GLN A 104 -12.88 4.70 6.16
N GLU A 105 -13.16 4.47 7.43
CA GLU A 105 -13.09 5.49 8.49
C GLU A 105 -12.23 4.99 9.65
N PHE A 106 -11.24 5.79 10.03
CA PHE A 106 -10.28 5.50 11.09
C PHE A 106 -10.36 6.58 12.15
N LYS A 107 -10.95 6.25 13.30
CA LYS A 107 -11.06 7.15 14.46
C LYS A 107 -9.90 6.93 15.41
N ILE A 108 -9.30 8.01 15.87
CA ILE A 108 -8.10 8.03 16.72
C ILE A 108 -8.44 8.90 17.93
N PRO A 109 -9.09 8.33 18.98
CA PRO A 109 -9.65 9.13 20.07
C PRO A 109 -8.64 10.02 20.78
N ASP A 110 -7.41 9.53 20.98
CA ASP A 110 -6.34 10.30 21.64
C ASP A 110 -5.67 11.33 20.70
N GLY A 111 -6.00 11.26 19.40
CA GLY A 111 -5.32 11.91 18.30
C GLY A 111 -3.89 11.39 18.10
N ILE A 112 -3.36 11.59 16.90
CA ILE A 112 -1.98 11.24 16.55
C ILE A 112 -1.32 12.39 15.78
N LYS A 113 -0.07 12.67 16.10
CA LYS A 113 0.73 13.66 15.37
C LYS A 113 1.29 13.02 14.11
N LEU A 114 1.07 13.65 12.96
CA LEU A 114 1.59 13.23 11.66
C LEU A 114 1.66 14.42 10.69
N ARG A 115 2.45 14.29 9.63
CA ARG A 115 2.48 15.19 8.47
C ARG A 115 2.13 14.46 7.17
N TYR A 116 2.47 13.18 7.08
CA TYR A 116 2.28 12.39 5.88
C TYR A 116 1.26 11.28 6.12
N ILE A 117 0.35 11.11 5.16
CA ILE A 117 -0.61 10.00 5.13
C ILE A 117 -0.33 9.22 3.84
N ARG A 118 -0.09 7.91 3.97
CA ARG A 118 0.19 7.04 2.83
C ARG A 118 -0.80 5.90 2.77
N VAL A 119 -1.51 5.80 1.65
CA VAL A 119 -2.27 4.60 1.30
C VAL A 119 -1.43 3.76 0.36
N PHE A 120 -0.88 2.65 0.86
CA PHE A 120 -0.20 1.67 0.02
C PHE A 120 -1.26 0.82 -0.69
N ALA A 121 -1.45 1.08 -1.98
CA ALA A 121 -2.32 0.31 -2.85
C ALA A 121 -1.75 -1.10 -3.06
N LEU A 122 -2.44 -2.12 -2.54
CA LEU A 122 -1.94 -3.49 -2.56
C LEU A 122 -2.57 -4.34 -3.67
N HIS A 123 -3.87 -4.15 -3.94
CA HIS A 123 -4.64 -4.95 -4.89
C HIS A 123 -5.98 -4.30 -5.25
N ASN A 124 -6.49 -4.58 -6.46
CA ASN A 124 -7.88 -4.38 -6.89
C ASN A 124 -8.37 -5.67 -7.58
N THR A 125 -9.62 -6.09 -7.32
CA THR A 125 -10.21 -7.28 -7.94
C THR A 125 -10.52 -7.16 -9.43
N ALA A 126 -10.64 -5.94 -9.97
CA ALA A 126 -11.21 -5.72 -11.31
C ALA A 126 -10.22 -5.28 -12.39
N CYS A 127 -9.13 -4.59 -12.04
CA CYS A 127 -8.09 -4.18 -12.99
C CYS A 127 -6.74 -4.06 -12.29
N SER A 128 -5.72 -3.53 -12.97
CA SER A 128 -4.38 -3.27 -12.43
C SER A 128 -4.21 -1.90 -11.76
N GLU A 129 -5.26 -1.08 -11.70
CA GLU A 129 -5.27 0.23 -11.04
C GLU A 129 -6.01 0.20 -9.71
N PHE A 130 -5.51 0.95 -8.73
CA PHE A 130 -6.13 1.23 -7.45
C PHE A 130 -6.76 2.62 -7.49
N HIS A 131 -7.97 2.78 -6.97
CA HIS A 131 -8.75 4.00 -7.13
C HIS A 131 -9.19 4.55 -5.77
N ILE A 132 -8.93 5.83 -5.54
CA ILE A 132 -9.44 6.59 -4.38
C ILE A 132 -10.18 7.80 -4.92
N VAL A 133 -11.43 7.95 -4.48
CA VAL A 133 -12.29 9.08 -4.85
C VAL A 133 -11.86 10.31 -4.06
N GLU A 134 -11.80 10.19 -2.73
CA GLU A 134 -11.47 11.28 -1.81
C GLU A 134 -10.78 10.70 -0.57
N LEU A 135 -9.85 11.46 0.01
CA LEU A 135 -9.19 11.21 1.28
C LEU A 135 -9.19 12.48 2.11
N GLU A 136 -9.67 12.33 3.33
CA GLU A 136 -9.87 13.42 4.27
C GLU A 136 -9.17 13.11 5.60
N ALA A 137 -8.59 14.14 6.20
CA ALA A 137 -7.94 14.06 7.51
C ALA A 137 -8.40 15.22 8.39
N TYR A 138 -8.84 14.93 9.60
CA TYR A 138 -9.45 15.91 10.49
C TYR A 138 -8.65 16.08 11.77
N ASP A 139 -8.47 17.35 12.14
CA ASP A 139 -7.85 17.81 13.38
C ASP A 139 -8.81 17.88 14.58
N ASP A 140 -10.05 17.42 14.41
CA ASP A 140 -11.12 17.38 15.39
C ASP A 140 -12.03 16.14 15.15
N ILE A 141 -12.59 15.56 16.21
CA ILE A 141 -13.47 14.37 16.17
C ILE A 141 -14.93 14.66 16.55
N GLU A 142 -15.20 15.78 17.22
CA GLU A 142 -16.53 16.01 17.81
C GLU A 142 -17.60 16.36 16.76
N ASN A 143 -17.19 16.89 15.59
CA ASN A 143 -18.09 17.40 14.56
C ASN A 143 -17.67 17.02 13.13
N LEU A 144 -17.40 15.73 12.87
CA LEU A 144 -17.07 15.27 11.52
C LEU A 144 -18.23 15.54 10.54
N PRO A 145 -17.97 16.09 9.33
CA PRO A 145 -19.01 16.28 8.34
C PRO A 145 -19.69 14.96 7.97
N PRO A 146 -21.01 14.93 7.71
CA PRO A 146 -21.71 13.70 7.35
C PRO A 146 -21.17 13.12 6.04
N LEU A 147 -21.07 11.79 5.97
CA LEU A 147 -20.75 11.08 4.74
C LEU A 147 -21.99 10.92 3.87
N ASN A 148 -21.82 10.90 2.55
CA ASN A 148 -22.90 10.55 1.61
C ASN A 148 -23.42 9.11 1.80
N LYS A 149 -22.61 8.24 2.41
CA LYS A 149 -22.94 6.85 2.72
C LYS A 149 -22.18 6.38 3.95
N ALA A 150 -22.79 5.48 4.73
CA ALA A 150 -22.13 4.88 5.88
C ALA A 150 -20.80 4.19 5.49
N PRO A 151 -19.76 4.27 6.33
CA PRO A 151 -18.52 3.54 6.13
C PRO A 151 -18.77 2.04 6.03
N THR A 152 -18.11 1.40 5.06
CA THR A 152 -18.05 -0.07 5.01
C THR A 152 -17.11 -0.60 6.09
N THR A 153 -16.11 0.19 6.45
CA THR A 153 -15.12 -0.13 7.49
C THR A 153 -15.01 1.06 8.44
N THR A 154 -15.27 0.85 9.72
CA THR A 154 -14.96 1.82 10.79
C THR A 154 -14.02 1.15 11.78
N ILE A 155 -12.87 1.74 12.02
CA ILE A 155 -11.84 1.21 12.93
C ILE A 155 -11.50 2.30 13.95
N THR A 156 -11.54 1.94 15.22
CA THR A 156 -10.97 2.76 16.29
C THR A 156 -9.53 2.33 16.53
N VAL A 157 -8.59 3.24 16.34
CA VAL A 157 -7.15 3.00 16.51
C VAL A 157 -6.70 3.46 17.87
N ASN A 158 -6.12 2.54 18.65
CA ASN A 158 -5.49 2.85 19.93
C ASN A 158 -4.07 3.34 19.67
N ASN A 159 -3.79 4.61 19.99
CA ASN A 159 -2.51 5.27 19.71
C ASN A 159 -1.32 4.60 20.45
N SER A 160 -1.58 3.99 21.61
CA SER A 160 -0.55 3.47 22.52
C SER A 160 0.25 2.26 22.00
N ASN A 161 -0.14 1.61 20.89
CA ASN A 161 0.56 0.43 20.35
C ASN A 161 0.58 0.36 18.81
N ILE A 162 0.55 1.50 18.09
CA ILE A 162 0.65 1.44 16.62
C ILE A 162 2.06 0.94 16.26
N PRO A 163 2.18 -0.25 15.65
CA PRO A 163 3.49 -0.82 15.36
C PRO A 163 4.21 0.10 14.38
N LEU A 164 5.48 0.37 14.70
CA LEU A 164 6.42 0.85 13.70
C LEU A 164 6.43 -0.17 12.56
N GLN A 165 6.66 0.26 11.32
CA GLN A 165 6.84 -0.68 10.22
C GLN A 165 8.17 -1.44 10.38
N THR A 166 8.22 -2.39 11.30
CA THR A 166 9.32 -3.31 11.61
C THR A 166 8.69 -4.68 11.90
N ASP A 167 9.34 -5.83 11.71
CA ASP A 167 10.12 -6.40 12.81
C ASP A 167 11.22 -7.37 12.35
N ALA A 168 11.57 -7.38 11.06
CA ALA A 168 12.79 -8.03 10.61
C ALA A 168 13.58 -7.06 9.71
N PRO A 169 14.81 -6.64 10.09
CA PRO A 169 15.65 -5.90 9.18
C PRO A 169 15.88 -6.77 7.93
N LEU A 170 15.56 -6.20 6.78
CA LEU A 170 15.70 -6.91 5.51
C LEU A 170 17.19 -7.19 5.23
N PRO A 171 17.51 -8.24 4.44
CA PRO A 171 18.89 -8.68 4.21
C PRO A 171 19.87 -7.55 3.85
N ILE A 172 19.46 -6.58 3.02
CA ILE A 172 20.33 -5.47 2.65
C ILE A 172 20.48 -4.50 3.82
N GLN A 173 19.38 -4.15 4.49
CA GLN A 173 19.40 -3.28 5.67
C GLN A 173 20.30 -3.83 6.78
N LYS A 174 20.30 -5.15 7.00
CA LYS A 174 21.19 -5.80 7.97
C LYS A 174 22.67 -5.57 7.64
N LYS A 175 23.05 -5.69 6.37
CA LYS A 175 24.43 -5.45 5.92
C LYS A 175 24.85 -4.00 6.12
N PHE A 176 23.98 -3.05 5.80
CA PHE A 176 24.26 -1.62 6.04
C PHE A 176 24.47 -1.33 7.53
N ASN A 177 23.62 -1.88 8.40
CA ASN A 177 23.77 -1.73 9.84
C ASN A 177 25.10 -2.31 10.37
N GLU A 178 25.54 -3.45 9.85
CA GLU A 178 26.84 -4.02 10.20
C GLU A 178 28.02 -3.12 9.78
N VAL A 179 27.92 -2.44 8.64
CA VAL A 179 28.95 -1.48 8.19
C VAL A 179 28.91 -0.20 9.02
N ILE A 180 27.73 0.35 9.29
CA ILE A 180 27.56 1.52 10.15
C ILE A 180 28.11 1.25 11.56
N SER A 181 27.91 0.04 12.11
CA SER A 181 28.51 -0.35 13.39
C SER A 181 30.03 -0.27 13.34
N LYS A 182 30.66 -0.82 12.29
CA LYS A 182 32.11 -0.77 12.12
C LYS A 182 32.64 0.65 11.93
N LEU A 183 31.91 1.51 11.23
CA LEU A 183 32.28 2.93 11.07
C LEU A 183 32.22 3.68 12.41
N ASN A 184 31.22 3.38 13.25
CA ASN A 184 31.16 3.92 14.60
C ASN A 184 32.32 3.41 15.48
N ASP A 185 32.73 2.15 15.34
CA ASP A 185 33.90 1.63 16.05
C ASP A 185 35.19 2.34 15.60
N VAL A 186 35.37 2.55 14.29
CA VAL A 186 36.50 3.32 13.73
C VAL A 186 36.52 4.76 14.24
N LYS A 187 35.34 5.39 14.35
CA LYS A 187 35.17 6.72 14.94
C LYS A 187 35.61 6.75 16.40
N ALA A 188 35.19 5.75 17.18
CA ALA A 188 35.52 5.64 18.61
C ALA A 188 37.03 5.44 18.85
N HIS A 189 37.75 4.84 17.89
CA HIS A 189 39.20 4.64 17.95
C HIS A 189 40.03 5.80 17.39
N GLY A 190 39.40 6.88 16.88
CA GLY A 190 40.09 8.10 16.44
C GLY A 190 41.01 7.91 15.24
N VAL A 191 40.73 6.92 14.39
CA VAL A 191 41.60 6.53 13.26
C VAL A 191 41.46 7.48 12.06
N MET A 192 40.36 8.23 11.95
CA MET A 192 40.05 9.13 10.84
C MET A 192 39.24 10.35 11.33
N ASP A 193 39.18 11.42 10.53
CA ASP A 193 38.39 12.61 10.84
C ASP A 193 36.91 12.25 11.06
N ASN A 194 36.43 12.56 12.27
CA ASN A 194 35.07 12.28 12.70
C ASN A 194 34.01 12.95 11.82
N LYS A 195 34.32 14.09 11.20
CA LYS A 195 33.37 14.80 10.33
C LYS A 195 33.07 13.99 9.06
N LEU A 196 34.11 13.43 8.44
CA LEU A 196 33.98 12.58 7.25
C LEU A 196 33.26 11.27 7.57
N ILE A 197 33.52 10.68 8.74
CA ILE A 197 32.80 9.48 9.19
C ILE A 197 31.31 9.78 9.41
N ASP A 198 30.99 10.94 9.99
CA ASP A 198 29.60 11.34 10.25
C ASP A 198 28.81 11.60 8.97
N GLU A 199 29.42 12.28 7.99
CA GLU A 199 28.82 12.46 6.66
C GLU A 199 28.59 11.09 5.98
N LEU A 200 29.58 10.19 6.01
CA LEU A 200 29.47 8.86 5.42
C LEU A 200 28.40 7.98 6.11
N ILE A 201 28.31 8.04 7.45
CA ILE A 201 27.26 7.34 8.19
C ILE A 201 25.88 7.89 7.80
N GLY A 202 25.73 9.21 7.68
CA GLY A 202 24.49 9.85 7.22
C GLY A 202 24.07 9.37 5.84
N ASP A 203 24.99 9.37 4.87
CA ASP A 203 24.75 8.87 3.52
C ASP A 203 24.40 7.38 3.50
N MET A 204 25.09 6.57 4.32
CA MET A 204 24.80 5.14 4.45
C MET A 204 23.44 4.86 5.10
N GLN A 205 22.99 5.70 6.03
CA GLN A 205 21.66 5.60 6.62
C GLN A 205 20.56 5.93 5.60
N ILE A 206 20.75 6.99 4.80
CA ILE A 206 19.85 7.35 3.71
C ILE A 206 19.76 6.19 2.70
N ALA A 207 20.89 5.70 2.22
CA ALA A 207 20.94 4.58 1.29
C ALA A 207 20.33 3.28 1.86
N SER A 208 20.52 3.03 3.16
CA SER A 208 19.91 1.88 3.84
C SER A 208 18.38 1.99 3.91
N ASN A 209 17.84 3.21 4.07
CA ASN A 209 16.40 3.44 4.09
C ASN A 209 15.79 3.28 2.68
N ASP A 210 16.46 3.81 1.66
CA ASP A 210 16.04 3.63 0.25
C ASP A 210 16.04 2.16 -0.14
N ALA A 211 17.09 1.42 0.25
CA ALA A 211 17.20 -0.01 0.00
C ALA A 211 16.10 -0.81 0.71
N ARG A 212 15.73 -0.42 1.95
CA ARG A 212 14.62 -1.02 2.69
C ARG A 212 13.30 -0.85 1.93
N ASP A 213 13.01 0.35 1.45
CA ASP A 213 11.76 0.62 0.73
C ASP A 213 11.68 -0.20 -0.58
N ILE A 214 12.79 -0.30 -1.32
CA ILE A 214 12.88 -1.14 -2.52
C ILE A 214 12.66 -2.62 -2.19
N GLU A 215 13.30 -3.12 -1.13
CA GLU A 215 13.25 -4.53 -0.75
C GLU A 215 11.85 -4.90 -0.21
N GLN A 216 11.15 -3.99 0.47
CA GLN A 216 9.74 -4.16 0.83
C GLN A 216 8.81 -4.22 -0.40
N VAL A 217 9.05 -3.35 -1.39
CA VAL A 217 8.30 -3.38 -2.66
C VAL A 217 8.55 -4.69 -3.40
N TYR A 218 9.81 -5.12 -3.48
CA TYR A 218 10.18 -6.40 -4.08
C TYR A 218 9.50 -7.59 -3.38
N GLU A 219 9.51 -7.64 -2.05
CA GLU A 219 8.86 -8.70 -1.28
C GLU A 219 7.33 -8.68 -1.44
N ALA A 220 6.72 -7.51 -1.61
CA ALA A 220 5.31 -7.38 -1.94
C ALA A 220 5.01 -7.93 -3.35
N ILE A 221 5.85 -7.61 -4.34
CA ILE A 221 5.74 -8.13 -5.71
C ILE A 221 5.94 -9.65 -5.72
N ASN A 222 6.96 -10.14 -5.03
CA ASN A 222 7.31 -11.56 -5.00
C ASN A 222 6.18 -12.40 -4.39
N ARG A 223 5.62 -11.96 -3.25
CA ARG A 223 4.49 -12.65 -2.60
C ARG A 223 3.20 -12.65 -3.41
N ARG A 224 2.94 -11.59 -4.19
CA ARG A 224 1.64 -11.42 -4.89
C ARG A 224 1.64 -11.87 -6.33
N ILE A 225 2.76 -11.71 -7.02
CA ILE A 225 2.84 -11.92 -8.46
C ILE A 225 3.69 -13.15 -8.72
N ILE A 226 4.96 -13.13 -8.31
CA ILE A 226 5.93 -14.15 -8.69
C ILE A 226 5.58 -15.50 -8.04
N GLY A 227 5.27 -15.51 -6.74
CA GLY A 227 4.90 -16.72 -6.01
C GLY A 227 3.65 -17.41 -6.58
N PRO A 228 2.51 -16.71 -6.72
CA PRO A 228 1.30 -17.27 -7.31
C PRO A 228 1.46 -17.69 -8.77
N ILE A 229 2.19 -16.92 -9.59
CA ILE A 229 2.49 -17.32 -10.98
C ILE A 229 3.33 -18.60 -11.00
N HIS A 230 4.36 -18.69 -10.17
CA HIS A 230 5.19 -19.88 -10.09
C HIS A 230 4.39 -21.10 -9.60
N HIS A 231 3.48 -20.90 -8.65
CA HIS A 231 2.55 -21.92 -8.17
C HIS A 231 1.58 -22.38 -9.28
N GLU A 232 0.99 -21.46 -10.02
CA GLU A 232 0.07 -21.76 -11.13
C GLU A 232 0.79 -22.39 -12.34
N LEU A 233 2.02 -21.98 -12.66
CA LEU A 233 2.83 -22.65 -13.69
C LEU A 233 3.18 -24.09 -13.27
N LYS A 234 3.47 -24.32 -11.99
CA LYS A 234 3.75 -25.66 -11.46
C LYS A 234 2.49 -26.53 -11.38
N ARG A 235 1.33 -25.94 -11.09
CA ARG A 235 0.02 -26.59 -11.15
C ARG A 235 -0.39 -26.92 -12.60
N SER A 236 -0.20 -25.99 -13.52
CA SER A 236 -0.45 -26.13 -14.96
C SER A 236 0.42 -27.23 -15.58
N SER A 237 1.71 -27.31 -15.24
CA SER A 237 2.58 -28.41 -15.71
C SER A 237 2.20 -29.79 -15.13
N LYS A 238 1.60 -29.87 -13.94
CA LYS A 238 1.02 -31.12 -13.40
C LYS A 238 -0.30 -31.48 -14.10
N ILE A 239 -1.14 -30.50 -14.41
CA ILE A 239 -2.40 -30.68 -15.14
C ILE A 239 -2.12 -31.06 -16.60
N SER A 240 -1.14 -30.45 -17.26
CA SER A 240 -0.80 -30.77 -18.66
C SER A 240 -0.31 -32.21 -18.83
N LYS A 241 0.40 -32.75 -17.82
CA LYS A 241 0.77 -34.18 -17.79
C LYS A 241 -0.46 -35.08 -17.68
N TRP A 242 -1.45 -34.72 -16.85
CA TRP A 242 -2.70 -35.47 -16.73
C TRP A 242 -3.54 -35.41 -18.00
N SER A 243 -3.68 -34.24 -18.63
CA SER A 243 -4.39 -34.08 -19.90
C SER A 243 -3.74 -34.87 -21.03
N PHE A 244 -2.41 -34.91 -21.07
CA PHE A 244 -1.65 -35.72 -22.02
C PHE A 244 -1.90 -37.22 -21.82
N TRP A 245 -1.85 -37.71 -20.57
CA TRP A 245 -2.15 -39.12 -20.27
C TRP A 245 -3.61 -39.50 -20.54
N ILE A 246 -4.58 -38.63 -20.25
CA ILE A 246 -5.99 -38.84 -20.61
C ILE A 246 -6.14 -38.92 -22.13
N GLY A 247 -5.46 -38.06 -22.89
CA GLY A 247 -5.44 -38.11 -24.36
C GLY A 247 -4.85 -39.41 -24.90
N VAL A 248 -3.72 -39.85 -24.35
CA VAL A 248 -3.07 -41.12 -24.72
C VAL A 248 -3.94 -42.33 -24.38
N ILE A 249 -4.58 -42.35 -23.20
CA ILE A 249 -5.50 -43.42 -22.78
C ILE A 249 -6.75 -43.45 -23.66
N SER A 250 -7.32 -42.29 -23.99
CA SER A 250 -8.49 -42.19 -24.87
C SER A 250 -8.19 -42.68 -26.28
N LEU A 251 -7.00 -42.37 -26.80
CA LEU A 251 -6.52 -42.86 -28.09
C LEU A 251 -6.31 -44.38 -28.08
N PHE A 252 -5.74 -44.93 -27.01
CA PHE A 252 -5.59 -46.38 -26.82
C PHE A 252 -6.94 -47.11 -26.77
N PHE A 253 -7.92 -46.56 -26.03
CA PHE A 253 -9.28 -47.11 -25.97
C PHE A 253 -9.98 -47.07 -27.33
N ALA A 254 -9.83 -45.97 -28.09
CA ALA A 254 -10.40 -45.83 -29.43
C ALA A 254 -9.81 -46.85 -30.42
N ILE A 255 -8.52 -47.19 -30.28
CA ILE A 255 -7.87 -48.22 -31.09
C ILE A 255 -8.42 -49.61 -30.73
N ILE A 256 -8.52 -49.95 -29.44
CA ILE A 256 -9.03 -51.26 -29.00
C ILE A 256 -10.48 -51.49 -29.45
N LEU A 257 -11.36 -50.48 -29.32
CA LEU A 257 -12.75 -50.54 -29.79
C LEU A 257 -12.90 -50.69 -31.31
N LYS A 258 -11.85 -50.41 -32.08
CA LYS A 258 -11.86 -50.57 -33.55
C LYS A 258 -11.50 -51.99 -34.00
N TYR A 259 -11.00 -52.83 -33.08
CA TYR A 259 -10.54 -54.20 -33.35
C TYR A 259 -11.29 -55.26 -32.52
N CYS A 260 -12.40 -54.87 -31.87
CA CYS A 260 -13.42 -55.77 -31.33
C CYS A 260 -14.72 -55.61 -32.13
#